data_AF-A0A4Y7IJY6-F1
#
_entry.id   AF-A0A4Y7IJY6-F1
#
_cell.length_a   1.000
_cell.length_b   1.000
_cell.length_c   1.000
_cell.angle_alpha   90.00
_cell.angle_beta   90.00
_cell.angle_gamma   90.00
#
_symmetry.space_group_name_H-M   'P 1'
#
loop_
_entity.id
_entity.type
_entity.pdbx_description
1 polymer ?
#
loop_
_entity_poly.entity_id
_entity_poly.type
_entity_poly.pdbx_seq_one_letter_code
_entity_poly.pdbx_strand_id
1 'polypeptide(L)' 'MSSEANSKSRKLSDEKMPTETEIKEFFSAFEKHEHKRFLEKYNYDITKDVPLEGRYEWISLKP' A
#
# COMPACT_ATOMS: atom_id res chain seq x y z
N MET A 1 -26.64 -37.04 -1.66
CA MET A 1 -26.06 -35.71 -1.96
C MET A 1 -26.24 -34.86 -0.72
N SER A 2 -25.24 -34.83 0.15
CA SER A 2 -25.31 -34.11 1.43
C SER A 2 -24.90 -32.66 1.23
N SER A 3 -25.85 -31.78 1.49
CA SER A 3 -25.66 -30.34 1.56
C SER A 3 -24.99 -29.96 2.88
N GLU A 4 -23.67 -29.84 2.88
CA GLU A 4 -22.93 -29.18 3.95
C GLU A 4 -22.53 -27.78 3.50
N ALA A 5 -23.53 -26.88 3.50
CA ALA A 5 -23.26 -25.46 3.59
C ALA A 5 -22.66 -25.21 4.98
N ASN A 6 -21.33 -25.20 5.04
CA ASN A 6 -20.51 -24.93 6.21
C ASN A 6 -20.91 -23.58 6.81
N SER A 7 -21.89 -23.65 7.69
CA SER A 7 -22.45 -22.59 8.51
C SER A 7 -21.48 -22.26 9.64
N LYS A 8 -20.23 -21.93 9.33
CA LYS A 8 -19.31 -21.33 10.29
C LYS A 8 -19.65 -19.85 10.41
N SER A 9 -20.79 -19.61 11.04
CA SER A 9 -21.26 -18.34 11.52
C SER A 9 -20.12 -17.57 12.21
N ARG A 10 -19.56 -16.58 11.51
CA ARG A 10 -19.13 -15.25 11.98
C ARG A 10 -18.79 -15.15 13.48
N LYS A 11 -17.86 -15.97 13.94
CA LYS A 11 -17.11 -15.74 15.18
C LYS A 11 -15.65 -15.53 14.81
N LEU A 12 -15.42 -14.60 13.88
CA LEU A 12 -14.18 -13.85 13.95
C LEU A 12 -14.37 -13.01 15.20
N SER A 13 -13.60 -13.36 16.21
CA SER A 13 -13.41 -12.64 17.45
C SER A 13 -13.61 -11.14 17.29
N ASP A 14 -14.06 -10.48 18.36
CA ASP A 14 -13.66 -9.12 18.69
C ASP A 14 -12.12 -9.03 18.76
N GLU A 15 -11.44 -9.32 17.66
CA GLU A 15 -10.05 -8.95 17.44
C GLU A 15 -10.10 -7.44 17.45
N LYS A 16 -9.68 -6.88 18.59
CA LYS A 16 -9.60 -5.46 18.87
C LYS A 16 -8.94 -4.79 17.66
N MET A 17 -9.75 -4.24 16.77
CA MET A 17 -9.22 -3.63 15.56
C MET A 17 -8.29 -2.50 16.01
N PRO A 18 -7.07 -2.43 15.46
CA PRO A 18 -6.19 -1.33 15.77
C PRO A 18 -6.89 -0.01 15.40
N THR A 19 -6.65 1.01 16.20
CA THR A 19 -7.20 2.34 15.96
C THR A 19 -6.64 2.92 14.67
N GLU A 20 -7.37 3.86 14.07
CA GLU A 20 -6.93 4.52 12.84
C GLU A 20 -5.51 5.11 12.96
N THR A 21 -5.18 5.66 14.13
CA THR A 21 -3.85 6.22 14.41
C THR A 21 -2.77 5.15 14.38
N GLU A 22 -2.98 3.99 15.00
CA GLU A 22 -2.01 2.88 15.01
C GLU A 22 -1.78 2.34 13.60
N ILE A 23 -2.86 2.18 12.84
CA ILE A 23 -2.81 1.74 11.43
C ILE A 23 -2.02 2.76 10.59
N LYS A 24 -2.33 4.04 10.75
CA LYS A 24 -1.68 5.12 9.99
C LYS A 24 -0.19 5.23 10.32
N GLU A 25 0.19 5.11 11.59
CA GLU A 25 1.59 5.16 12.02
C GLU A 25 2.39 4.01 11.42
N PHE A 26 1.83 2.80 11.43
CA PHE A 26 2.43 1.62 10.82
C PHE A 26 2.72 1.84 9.32
N PHE A 27 1.71 2.29 8.56
CA PHE A 27 1.88 2.52 7.12
C PHE A 27 2.78 3.73 6.82
N SER A 28 2.77 4.78 7.64
CA SER A 28 3.58 5.98 7.42
C SER A 28 5.09 5.67 7.41
N ALA A 29 5.55 4.72 8.22
CA ALA A 29 6.96 4.30 8.21
C ALA A 29 7.32 3.58 6.90
N PHE A 30 6.45 2.68 6.45
CA PHE A 30 6.64 1.93 5.20
C PHE A 30 6.54 2.83 3.97
N GLU A 31 5.56 3.72 3.94
CA GLU A 31 5.33 4.71 2.88
C GLU A 31 6.59 5.56 2.66
N LYS A 32 7.16 6.13 3.74
CA LYS A 32 8.42 6.90 3.65
C LYS A 32 9.59 6.09 3.10
N HIS A 33 9.68 4.80 3.44
CA HIS A 33 10.74 3.94 2.94
C HIS A 33 10.58 3.70 1.44
N GLU A 34 9.37 3.36 0.99
CA GLU A 34 9.09 3.15 -0.43
C GLU A 34 9.28 4.45 -1.23
N HIS A 35 8.87 5.61 -0.69
CA HIS A 35 9.10 6.90 -1.33
C HIS A 35 10.60 7.15 -1.60
N LYS A 36 11.46 6.91 -0.60
CA LYS A 36 12.91 7.00 -0.77
C LYS A 36 13.44 6.02 -1.79
N ARG A 37 12.96 4.77 -1.73
CA ARG A 37 13.36 3.72 -2.67
C ARG A 37 13.06 4.09 -4.12
N PHE A 38 11.88 4.66 -4.39
CA PHE A 38 11.51 5.12 -5.73
C PHE A 38 12.34 6.32 -6.19
N LEU A 39 12.54 7.31 -5.31
CA LEU A 39 13.39 8.47 -5.59
C LEU A 39 14.82 8.04 -5.97
N GLU A 40 15.44 7.18 -5.17
CA GLU A 40 16.83 6.76 -5.37
C GLU A 40 17.01 5.76 -6.51
N LYS A 41 16.11 4.77 -6.63
CA LYS A 41 16.25 3.73 -7.64
C LYS A 41 15.89 4.24 -9.03
N TYR A 42 14.82 5.02 -9.10
CA TYR A 42 14.11 5.31 -10.34
C TYR A 42 14.07 6.80 -10.70
N ASN A 43 14.67 7.69 -9.89
CA ASN A 43 14.57 9.14 -10.07
C ASN A 43 13.11 9.59 -10.30
N TYR A 44 12.19 9.07 -9.49
CA TYR A 44 10.77 9.38 -9.59
C TYR A 44 10.19 9.70 -8.21
N ASP A 45 9.48 10.83 -8.12
CA ASP A 45 8.74 11.22 -6.93
C ASP A 45 7.30 10.71 -7.06
N ILE A 46 7.02 9.55 -6.44
CA ILE A 46 5.68 8.94 -6.44
C ILE A 46 4.65 9.75 -5.63
N THR A 47 5.09 10.66 -4.75
CA THR A 47 4.16 11.47 -3.93
C THR A 47 3.56 12.60 -4.76
N LYS A 48 4.40 13.21 -5.59
CA LYS A 48 3.99 14.30 -6.50
C LYS A 48 3.62 13.80 -7.89
N ASP A 49 3.86 12.51 -8.15
CA ASP A 49 3.71 11.87 -9.45
C ASP A 49 4.50 12.60 -10.55
N VAL A 50 5.77 12.89 -10.25
CA VAL A 50 6.66 13.59 -11.19
C VAL A 50 7.99 12.86 -11.34
N PRO A 51 8.51 12.77 -12.57
CA PRO A 51 9.87 12.31 -12.77
C PRO A 51 10.88 13.38 -12.38
N LEU A 52 11.99 12.92 -11.84
CA LEU A 52 13.16 13.72 -11.53
C LEU A 52 14.24 13.45 -12.56
N GLU A 53 15.15 14.40 -12.70
CA GLU A 53 16.34 14.23 -13.52
C GLU A 53 17.21 13.10 -12.96
N GLY A 54 17.68 12.21 -13.84
CA GLY A 54 18.45 11.06 -13.42
C GLY A 54 18.68 10.04 -14.51
N ARG A 55 18.78 8.76 -14.12
CA ARG A 55 19.13 7.66 -15.02
C ARG A 55 18.01 7.29 -15.99
N TYR A 56 16.76 7.48 -15.58
CA TYR A 56 15.59 7.10 -16.34
C TYR A 56 14.84 8.33 -16.82
N GLU A 57 14.46 8.32 -18.09
CA GLU A 57 13.53 9.30 -18.65
C GLU A 57 12.12 8.70 -18.62
N TRP A 58 11.21 9.35 -17.89
CA TRP A 58 9.84 8.89 -17.74
C TRP A 58 8.94 9.55 -18.78
N ILE A 59 8.16 8.74 -19.47
CA ILE A 59 7.22 9.20 -20.49
C ILE A 59 5.80 8.97 -19.96
N SER A 60 5.02 10.04 -19.83
CA SER A 60 3.60 9.95 -19.48
C SER A 60 2.82 9.45 -20.69
N LEU A 61 2.22 8.26 -20.56
CA LEU A 61 1.33 7.71 -21.58
C LEU A 61 -0.05 8.36 -21.41
N LYS A 62 -0.45 9.17 -22.40
CA LYS A 62 -1.83 9.63 -22.48
C LYS A 62 -2.71 8.48 -23.02
N PRO A 63 -3.88 8.21 -22.41
CA PRO A 63 -4.83 7.24 -22.95
C PRO A 63 -5.39 7.65 -24.30
#